data_AF-A0A6S6S472-F1
#
_entry.id   AF-A0A6S6S472-F1
#
_cell.length_a   1.000
_cell.length_b   1.000
_cell.length_c   1.000
_cell.angle_alpha   90.00
_cell.angle_beta   90.00
_cell.angle_gamma   90.00
#
_symmetry.space_group_name_H-M   'P 1'
#
loop_
_entity.id
_entity.type
_entity.pdbx_description
1 polymer ?
#
loop_
_entity_poly.entity_id
_entity_poly.type
_entity_poly.pdbx_seq_one_letter_code
_entity_poly.pdbx_strand_id
1 'polypeptide(L)' 'MTNTALLLVDLQNDFCKGVALEVLDSESVISTANNVITTASNKISLLLPARTGILLIT' A
#
# COMPACT_ATOMS: atom_id res chain seq x y z
N MET A 1 3.39 2.54 -26.14
CA MET A 1 3.45 1.68 -24.95
C MET A 1 3.23 2.57 -23.74
N THR A 2 2.15 2.37 -22.97
CA THR A 2 1.88 3.17 -21.77
C THR A 2 2.55 2.49 -20.58
N ASN A 3 3.62 3.09 -20.08
CA ASN A 3 4.27 2.62 -18.85
C ASN A 3 3.48 3.14 -17.66
N THR A 4 2.59 2.30 -17.15
CA THR A 4 1.85 2.56 -15.92
C THR A 4 2.61 1.98 -14.73
N ALA A 5 2.66 2.74 -13.64
CA ALA A 5 3.22 2.31 -12.36
C ALA A 5 2.18 2.52 -11.25
N LEU A 6 2.22 1.67 -10.23
CA LEU A 6 1.43 1.84 -9.01
C LEU A 6 2.32 2.52 -7.97
N LEU A 7 1.88 3.67 -7.46
CA LEU A 7 2.53 4.37 -6.36
C LEU A 7 1.65 4.25 -5.11
N LEU A 8 2.21 3.66 -4.05
CA LEU A 8 1.60 3.59 -2.73
C LEU A 8 2.26 4.65 -1.86
N VAL A 9 1.48 5.48 -1.18
CA VAL A 9 1.98 6.57 -0.35
C VAL A 9 1.56 6.30 1.09
N ASP A 10 2.54 6.32 2.00
CA ASP A 10 2.35 6.34 3.45
C ASP A 10 1.41 5.23 4.00
N LEU A 11 1.40 4.05 3.36
CA LEU A 11 0.76 2.85 3.92
C LEU A 11 1.69 2.21 4.96
N GLN A 12 1.69 2.80 6.16
CA GLN A 12 2.54 2.43 7.28
C GLN A 12 1.70 2.12 8.53
N ASN A 13 2.22 1.28 9.42
CA ASN A 13 1.54 0.91 10.66
C ASN A 13 1.21 2.12 11.55
N ASP A 14 1.98 3.21 11.45
CA ASP A 14 1.78 4.43 12.24
C ASP A 14 0.43 5.13 11.94
N PHE A 15 -0.20 4.81 10.80
CA PHE A 15 -1.52 5.32 10.41
C PHE A 15 -2.68 4.35 10.71
N CYS A 16 -2.38 3.17 11.27
CA CYS A 16 -3.39 2.18 11.62
C CYS A 16 -4.11 2.50 12.94
N LYS A 17 -5.05 1.66 13.33
CA LYS A 17 -5.81 1.84 14.57
C LYS A 17 -4.94 1.67 15.83
N GLY A 18 -5.11 2.55 16.81
CA GLY A 18 -4.48 2.42 18.14
C GLY A 18 -3.05 2.93 18.24
N VAL A 19 -2.57 3.68 17.25
CA VAL A 19 -1.23 4.31 17.23
C VAL A 19 -1.34 5.84 17.17
N ALA A 20 -0.19 6.50 17.30
CA ALA A 20 -0.11 7.95 17.47
C ALA A 20 -0.71 8.78 16.31
N LEU A 21 -0.75 8.23 15.09
CA LEU A 21 -1.25 8.90 13.89
C LEU A 21 -2.42 8.13 13.23
N GLU A 22 -3.27 7.49 14.04
CA GLU A 22 -4.45 6.76 13.53
C GLU A 22 -5.27 7.57 12.53
N VAL A 23 -5.46 7.00 11.34
CA VAL A 23 -6.33 7.54 10.30
C VAL A 23 -7.65 6.77 10.30
N LEU A 24 -8.76 7.51 10.23
CA LEU A 24 -10.09 6.89 10.14
C LEU A 24 -10.16 5.97 8.92
N ASP A 25 -10.72 4.77 9.09
CA ASP A 25 -10.87 3.75 8.04
C ASP A 25 -9.55 3.22 7.42
N SER A 26 -8.41 3.38 8.12
CA SER A 26 -7.09 2.88 7.69
C SER A 26 -7.12 1.42 7.22
N GLU A 27 -7.83 0.55 7.95
CA GLU A 27 -7.97 -0.88 7.64
C GLU A 27 -8.63 -1.13 6.27
N SER A 28 -9.60 -0.28 5.88
CA SER A 28 -10.28 -0.39 4.58
C SER A 28 -9.35 0.03 3.44
N VAL A 29 -8.56 1.10 3.65
CA VAL A 29 -7.55 1.57 2.70
C VAL A 29 -6.49 0.50 2.47
N ILE A 30 -6.04 -0.14 3.54
CA ILE A 30 -5.09 -1.26 3.52
C ILE A 30 -5.64 -2.44 2.71
N SER A 31 -6.86 -2.87 3.00
CA SER A 31 -7.51 -3.96 2.26
C SER A 31 -7.61 -3.66 0.76
N THR A 32 -7.99 -2.42 0.42
CA THR A 32 -8.08 -1.97 -0.97
C THR A 32 -6.71 -1.95 -1.65
N ALA A 33 -5.68 -1.44 -0.98
CA ALA A 33 -4.31 -1.41 -1.50
C ALA A 33 -3.78 -2.82 -1.81
N ASN A 34 -4.00 -3.79 -0.91
CA ASN A 34 -3.63 -5.19 -1.13
C ASN A 34 -4.31 -5.77 -2.39
N ASN A 35 -5.61 -5.53 -2.57
CA ASN A 35 -6.33 -5.98 -3.77
C ASN A 35 -5.78 -5.37 -5.07
N VAL A 36 -5.42 -4.08 -5.03
CA VAL A 36 -4.84 -3.38 -6.19
C VAL A 36 -3.44 -3.89 -6.49
N ILE A 37 -2.60 -4.17 -5.48
CA ILE A 37 -1.27 -4.77 -5.65
C ILE A 37 -1.37 -6.15 -6.30
N THR A 38 -2.30 -7.00 -5.84
CA THR A 38 -2.56 -8.32 -6.42
C THR A 38 -2.97 -8.20 -7.89
N THR A 39 -3.82 -7.23 -8.22
CA THR A 39 -4.29 -7.00 -9.60
C THR A 39 -3.19 -6.43 -10.49
N ALA A 40 -2.35 -5.53 -9.96
CA ALA A 40 -1.30 -4.82 -10.67
C ALA A 40 -0.05 -5.67 -10.92
N SER A 41 0.28 -6.61 -10.01
CA SER A 41 1.44 -7.52 -10.16
C SER A 41 1.41 -8.34 -11.45
N ASN A 42 0.24 -8.54 -12.05
CA ASN A 42 0.10 -9.24 -13.33
C ASN A 42 0.42 -8.37 -14.57
N LYS A 43 0.63 -7.06 -14.42
CA LYS A 43 0.65 -6.10 -15.55
C LYS A 43 1.66 -4.95 -15.43
N ILE A 44 2.17 -4.65 -14.24
CA ILE A 44 2.90 -3.40 -13.96
C ILE A 44 4.24 -3.72 -13.28
N SER A 45 5.27 -2.96 -13.64
CA SER A 45 6.53 -2.90 -12.88
C SER A 45 6.23 -2.34 -11.49
N LEU A 46 6.02 -3.23 -10.53
CA LEU A 46 5.78 -2.87 -9.13
C LEU A 46 7.05 -2.21 -8.58
N LEU A 47 7.03 -0.89 -8.46
CA LEU A 47 7.99 -0.17 -7.64
C LEU A 47 7.61 -0.45 -6.19
N LEU A 48 8.30 -1.45 -5.63
CA LEU A 48 8.24 -1.77 -4.21
C LEU A 48 8.51 -0.48 -3.41
N PRO A 49 7.77 -0.25 -2.31
CA PRO A 49 7.91 0.97 -1.52
C PRO A 49 9.37 1.14 -1.10
N ALA A 50 9.89 2.33 -1.36
CA ALA A 50 11.23 2.73 -0.96
C ALA A 50 11.39 2.50 0.54
N ARG A 51 12.24 1.53 0.91
CA ARG A 51 12.83 1.31 2.25
C ARG A 51 12.06 1.94 3.43
N THR A 52 10.85 1.50 3.71
CA THR A 52 10.28 1.61 5.07
C THR A 52 9.35 0.42 5.26
N GLY A 53 9.60 -0.35 6.32
CA GLY A 53 9.17 -1.74 6.43
C GLY A 53 7.66 -1.93 6.43
N ILE A 54 7.19 -2.82 5.56
CA ILE A 54 6.44 -4.04 5.88
C ILE A 54 6.03 -4.63 4.54
N LEU A 55 6.48 -5.85 4.30
CA LEU A 55 6.23 -6.61 3.10
C LEU A 55 4.71 -6.87 2.98
N LEU A 56 3.99 -6.05 2.21
CA LEU A 56 2.58 -6.29 1.83
C LEU A 56 1.56 -6.29 2.99
N ILE A 57 1.37 -5.15 3.66
CA ILE A 57 0.29 -4.84 4.63
C ILE A 57 -0.45 -6.03 5.28
N THR A 58 0.31 -6.83 6.03
CA THR A 58 -0.11 -7.76 7.09
C THR A 58 0.87 -7.63 8.24
#